data_AF-A0A8T3SUV9-F1
#
_entry.id   AF-A0A8T3SUV9-F1
#
_cell.length_a   1.000
_cell.length_b   1.000
_cell.length_c   1.000
_cell.angle_alpha   90.00
_cell.angle_beta   90.00
_cell.angle_gamma   90.00
#
_symmetry.space_group_name_H-M   'P 1'
#
loop_
_entity.id
_entity.type
_entity.pdbx_description
1 polymer ?
#
loop_
_entity_poly.entity_id
_entity_poly.type
_entity_poly.pdbx_seq_one_letter_code
_entity_poly.pdbx_strand_id
1 'polypeptide(L)'
;KRALRFMLDGAPWYGRPVLAVIFSQVRRVMIEAMNINPDSARAAEERLLAALEMLDNALQDRRFLVGHQFSRADLTACALLSPWVLPSEAEAASNFPKPACALRDQHKARPFFGWVRDIYKDYRQPARAVARAAA
;
A
#
# COMPACT_ATOMS: atom_id res chain seq x y z
N LYS A 1 7.53 13.77 8.93
CA LYS A 1 8.78 14.21 9.62
C LYS A 1 9.99 13.28 9.43
N ARG A 2 9.83 11.95 9.24
CA ARG A 2 10.97 11.04 8.89
C ARG A 2 11.47 11.23 7.45
N ALA A 3 10.57 11.21 6.46
CA ALA A 3 10.93 11.43 5.04
C ALA A 3 11.69 12.74 4.79
N LEU A 4 11.26 13.84 5.40
CA LEU A 4 11.93 15.15 5.25
C LEU A 4 13.30 15.21 5.94
N ARG A 5 13.56 14.35 6.94
CA ARG A 5 14.90 14.17 7.51
C ARG A 5 15.80 13.36 6.59
N PHE A 6 15.26 12.31 5.97
CA PHE A 6 15.97 11.51 4.98
C PHE A 6 16.36 12.33 3.73
N MET A 7 15.41 13.10 3.18
CA MET A 7 15.68 13.94 1.99
C MET A 7 16.66 15.08 2.24
N LEU A 8 16.79 15.53 3.48
CA LEU A 8 17.68 16.64 3.88
C LEU A 8 18.84 16.12 4.72
N ASP A 9 19.15 14.83 4.64
CA ASP A 9 20.30 14.27 5.33
C ASP A 9 21.58 14.84 4.71
N GLY A 10 22.48 15.35 5.55
CA GLY A 10 23.66 16.10 5.10
C GLY A 10 23.39 17.51 4.56
N ALA A 11 22.14 18.00 4.56
CA ALA A 11 21.83 19.37 4.13
C ALA A 11 22.27 20.39 5.20
N PRO A 12 22.72 21.59 4.80
CA PRO A 12 23.00 22.69 5.72
C PRO A 12 21.79 23.07 6.58
N TRP A 13 22.02 23.85 7.65
CA TRP A 13 20.96 24.30 8.57
C TRP A 13 19.78 25.01 7.88
N TYR A 14 20.04 25.62 6.71
CA TYR A 14 19.03 26.30 5.89
C TYR A 14 18.31 25.38 4.88
N GLY A 15 18.66 24.09 4.77
CA GLY A 15 18.06 23.18 3.79
C GLY A 15 16.55 23.01 3.98
N ARG A 16 16.08 23.00 5.23
CA ARG A 16 14.64 22.94 5.56
C ARG A 16 13.88 24.19 5.12
N PRO A 17 14.27 25.42 5.52
CA PRO A 17 13.57 26.63 5.08
C PRO A 17 13.63 26.81 3.56
N VAL A 18 14.78 26.54 2.92
CA VAL A 18 14.90 26.61 1.45
C VAL A 18 13.93 25.65 0.78
N LEU A 19 13.90 24.37 1.21
CA LEU A 19 12.97 23.38 0.67
C LEU A 19 11.52 23.84 0.83
N ALA A 20 11.14 24.37 2.00
CA ALA A 20 9.79 24.87 2.24
C ALA A 20 9.40 26.00 1.27
N VAL A 21 10.34 26.91 0.96
CA VAL A 21 10.13 28.00 -0.01
C VAL A 21 9.96 27.46 -1.43
N ILE A 22 10.81 26.54 -1.87
CA ILE A 22 10.77 26.01 -3.25
C ILE A 22 9.80 24.84 -3.45
N PHE A 23 9.18 24.34 -2.37
CA PHE A 23 8.39 23.10 -2.39
C PHE A 23 7.25 23.12 -3.42
N SER A 24 6.62 24.28 -3.64
CA SER A 24 5.54 24.41 -4.61
C SER A 24 6.00 24.17 -6.06
N GLN A 25 7.24 24.53 -6.38
CA GLN A 25 7.85 24.28 -7.68
C GLN A 25 8.28 22.82 -7.79
N VAL A 26 8.97 22.31 -6.77
CA VAL A 26 9.38 20.89 -6.71
C VAL A 26 8.16 19.99 -6.88
N ARG A 27 7.07 20.26 -6.16
CA ARG A 27 5.82 19.50 -6.27
C ARG A 27 5.25 19.53 -7.70
N ARG A 28 5.27 20.67 -8.38
CA ARG A 28 4.78 20.80 -9.76
C ARG A 28 5.61 19.95 -10.71
N VAL A 29 6.93 20.10 -10.68
CA VAL A 29 7.85 19.32 -11.50
C VAL A 29 7.70 17.82 -11.23
N MET A 30 7.56 17.40 -9.97
CA MET A 30 7.34 15.99 -9.63
C MET A 30 6.01 15.46 -10.17
N ILE A 31 4.92 16.21 -10.07
CA ILE A 31 3.61 15.80 -10.59
C ILE A 31 3.68 15.57 -12.09
N GLU A 32 4.32 16.48 -12.80
CA GLU A 32 4.48 16.39 -14.25
C GLU A 32 5.42 15.25 -14.64
N ALA A 33 6.59 15.14 -14.01
CA ALA A 33 7.57 14.08 -14.27
C ALA A 33 7.05 12.68 -13.94
N MET A 34 6.19 12.55 -12.93
CA MET A 34 5.51 11.29 -12.59
C MET A 34 4.23 11.06 -13.40
N ASN A 35 3.93 11.93 -14.36
CA ASN A 35 2.73 11.87 -15.21
C ASN A 35 1.44 11.74 -14.38
N ILE A 36 1.31 12.50 -13.29
CA ILE A 36 0.14 12.47 -12.41
C ILE A 36 -0.92 13.43 -12.97
N ASN A 37 -1.92 12.88 -13.66
CA ASN A 37 -3.01 13.63 -14.28
C ASN A 37 -4.30 12.78 -14.32
N PRO A 38 -5.45 13.34 -14.74
CA PRO A 38 -6.71 12.60 -14.78
C PRO A 38 -6.70 11.37 -15.69
N ASP A 39 -5.98 11.41 -16.82
CA ASP A 39 -5.95 10.31 -17.79
C ASP A 39 -5.12 9.13 -17.26
N SER A 40 -3.93 9.42 -16.71
CA SER A 40 -3.09 8.39 -16.07
C SER A 40 -3.75 7.80 -14.83
N ALA A 41 -4.51 8.61 -14.08
CA ALA A 41 -5.31 8.13 -12.95
C ALA A 41 -6.41 7.18 -13.40
N ARG A 42 -7.17 7.51 -14.45
CA ARG A 42 -8.21 6.63 -15.01
C ARG A 42 -7.60 5.31 -15.50
N ALA A 43 -6.50 5.38 -16.25
CA ALA A 43 -5.81 4.20 -16.73
C ALA A 43 -5.21 3.35 -15.59
N ALA A 44 -4.81 3.97 -14.48
CA ALA A 44 -4.35 3.25 -13.29
C ALA A 44 -5.52 2.58 -12.56
N GLU A 45 -6.67 3.24 -12.47
CA GLU A 45 -7.90 2.71 -11.90
C GLU A 45 -8.38 1.48 -12.68
N GLU A 46 -8.48 1.55 -14.01
CA GLU A 46 -8.85 0.41 -14.86
C GLU A 46 -7.91 -0.79 -14.66
N ARG A 47 -6.59 -0.57 -14.65
CA ARG A 47 -5.60 -1.62 -14.40
C ARG A 47 -5.73 -2.23 -13.01
N LEU A 48 -5.98 -1.41 -12.00
CA LEU A 48 -6.20 -1.87 -10.64
C LEU A 48 -7.45 -2.76 -10.58
N LEU A 49 -8.56 -2.32 -11.16
CA LEU A 49 -9.80 -3.09 -11.17
C LEU A 49 -9.66 -4.44 -11.86
N ALA A 50 -8.98 -4.48 -13.01
CA ALA A 50 -8.67 -5.72 -13.73
C ALA A 50 -7.77 -6.65 -12.88
N ALA A 51 -6.76 -6.11 -12.21
CA ALA A 51 -5.89 -6.89 -11.33
C ALA A 51 -6.66 -7.47 -10.12
N LEU A 52 -7.58 -6.70 -9.53
CA LEU A 52 -8.43 -7.17 -8.44
C LEU A 52 -9.41 -8.26 -8.92
N GLU A 53 -9.95 -8.16 -10.13
CA GLU A 53 -10.77 -9.21 -10.73
C GLU A 53 -9.98 -10.49 -11.00
N MET A 54 -8.77 -10.36 -11.54
CA MET A 54 -7.86 -11.49 -11.69
C MET A 54 -7.58 -12.16 -10.34
N LEU A 55 -7.43 -11.38 -9.27
CA LEU A 55 -7.20 -11.90 -7.92
C LEU A 55 -8.41 -12.65 -7.37
N ASP A 56 -9.61 -12.07 -7.48
CA ASP A 56 -10.85 -12.76 -7.04
C ASP A 56 -11.05 -14.06 -7.84
N ASN A 57 -10.81 -14.04 -9.15
CA ASN A 57 -10.87 -15.24 -9.99
C ASN A 57 -9.81 -16.28 -9.60
N ALA A 58 -8.60 -15.84 -9.25
CA ALA A 58 -7.57 -16.75 -8.78
C ALA A 58 -7.95 -17.41 -7.45
N LEU A 59 -8.66 -16.69 -6.57
CA LEU A 59 -8.99 -17.14 -5.21
C LEU A 59 -10.31 -17.89 -5.08
N GLN A 60 -11.20 -17.89 -6.09
CA GLN A 60 -12.55 -18.48 -6.07
C GLN A 60 -12.74 -19.64 -5.07
N ASP A 61 -12.24 -20.83 -5.42
CA ASP A 61 -12.32 -22.02 -4.56
C ASP A 61 -10.98 -22.36 -3.90
N ARG A 62 -10.03 -21.42 -3.89
CA ARG A 62 -8.65 -21.66 -3.46
C ARG A 62 -8.27 -20.78 -2.27
N ARG A 63 -7.73 -21.42 -1.22
CA ARG A 63 -7.17 -20.72 -0.05
C ARG A 63 -5.87 -19.97 -0.36
N PHE A 64 -5.06 -20.47 -1.29
CA PHE A 64 -3.76 -19.89 -1.66
C PHE A 64 -3.68 -19.69 -3.17
N LEU A 65 -2.89 -18.70 -3.59
CA LEU A 65 -2.70 -18.34 -5.00
C LEU A 65 -2.00 -19.44 -5.80
N VAL A 66 -1.13 -20.21 -5.15
CA VAL A 66 -0.33 -21.28 -5.79
C VAL A 66 -0.32 -22.52 -4.91
N GLY A 67 -0.70 -23.67 -5.48
CA GLY A 67 -0.70 -24.95 -4.79
C GLY A 67 -1.68 -25.01 -3.62
N HIS A 68 -1.32 -25.76 -2.57
CA HIS A 68 -2.20 -26.05 -1.42
C HIS A 68 -1.66 -25.55 -0.07
N GLN A 69 -0.61 -24.72 -0.08
CA GLN A 69 0.03 -24.19 1.12
C GLN A 69 0.42 -22.72 0.95
N PHE A 70 0.53 -22.00 2.06
CA PHE A 70 1.01 -20.62 2.07
C PHE A 70 2.38 -20.51 1.43
N SER A 71 2.53 -19.53 0.55
CA SER A 71 3.70 -19.36 -0.29
C SER A 71 4.13 -17.90 -0.39
N ARG A 72 5.26 -17.67 -1.05
CA ARG A 72 5.73 -16.32 -1.37
C ARG A 72 4.73 -15.55 -2.23
N ALA A 73 3.93 -16.24 -3.06
CA ALA A 73 2.91 -15.57 -3.88
C ALA A 73 1.85 -14.90 -3.00
N ASP A 74 1.36 -15.63 -1.99
CA ASP A 74 0.38 -15.13 -1.03
C ASP A 74 0.96 -13.97 -0.21
N LEU A 75 2.18 -14.16 0.33
CA LEU A 75 2.89 -13.13 1.07
C LEU A 75 3.05 -11.84 0.25
N THR A 76 3.50 -11.94 -1.00
CA THR A 76 3.71 -10.78 -1.87
C THR A 76 2.39 -10.07 -2.17
N ALA A 77 1.34 -10.80 -2.56
CA ALA A 77 0.04 -10.20 -2.82
C ALA A 77 -0.52 -9.50 -1.58
N CYS A 78 -0.52 -10.18 -0.43
CA CYS A 78 -0.99 -9.62 0.84
C CYS A 78 -0.16 -8.39 1.27
N ALA A 79 1.17 -8.40 1.12
CA ALA A 79 2.02 -7.27 1.48
C ALA A 79 1.74 -6.02 0.61
N LEU A 80 1.53 -6.21 -0.70
CA LEU A 80 1.17 -5.11 -1.61
C LEU A 80 -0.23 -4.55 -1.32
N LEU A 81 -1.16 -5.41 -0.92
CA LEU A 81 -2.55 -5.03 -0.64
C LEU A 81 -2.77 -4.52 0.79
N SER A 82 -1.87 -4.80 1.73
CA SER A 82 -1.95 -4.37 3.12
C SER A 82 -2.29 -2.89 3.32
N PRO A 83 -1.62 -1.91 2.68
CA PRO A 83 -1.98 -0.51 2.88
C PRO A 83 -3.39 -0.17 2.40
N TRP A 84 -3.94 -0.95 1.46
CA TRP A 84 -5.31 -0.79 0.92
C TRP A 84 -6.37 -1.48 1.78
N VAL A 85 -6.13 -2.73 2.19
CA VAL A 85 -7.06 -3.54 2.99
C VAL A 85 -7.03 -3.14 4.47
N LEU A 86 -5.88 -2.67 4.96
CA LEU A 86 -5.62 -2.33 6.37
C LEU A 86 -5.96 -3.49 7.32
N PRO A 87 -5.32 -4.67 7.17
CA PRO A 87 -5.67 -5.87 7.93
C PRO A 87 -5.34 -5.77 9.44
N SER A 88 -4.55 -4.78 9.87
CA SER A 88 -4.27 -4.53 11.29
C SER A 88 -4.33 -3.04 11.63
N GLU A 89 -4.89 -2.70 12.79
CA GLU A 89 -4.99 -1.29 13.25
C GLU A 89 -3.62 -0.64 13.48
N ALA A 90 -2.59 -1.42 13.81
CA ALA A 90 -1.22 -0.93 13.98
C ALA A 90 -0.59 -0.40 12.68
N GLU A 91 -1.13 -0.77 11.52
CA GLU A 91 -0.69 -0.32 10.19
C GLU A 91 -1.53 0.85 9.65
N ALA A 92 -2.54 1.31 10.42
CA ALA A 92 -3.47 2.34 9.97
C ALA A 92 -2.85 3.74 9.99
N ALA A 93 -2.08 4.05 8.95
CA ALA A 93 -1.72 5.41 8.56
C ALA A 93 -1.63 5.57 7.04
N SER A 94 -2.50 4.89 6.29
CA SER A 94 -2.63 5.15 4.86
C SER A 94 -3.37 6.47 4.63
N ASN A 95 -2.62 7.55 4.46
CA ASN A 95 -3.14 8.86 4.05
C ASN A 95 -3.44 8.85 2.54
N PHE A 96 -4.46 8.10 2.13
CA PHE A 96 -4.92 8.13 0.75
C PHE A 96 -5.71 9.41 0.45
N PRO A 97 -5.63 9.94 -0.78
CA PRO A 97 -6.54 10.98 -1.25
C PRO A 97 -8.00 10.51 -1.18
N LYS A 98 -8.94 11.43 -0.97
CA LYS A 98 -10.39 11.13 -0.89
C LYS A 98 -10.91 10.25 -2.06
N PRO A 99 -10.52 10.48 -3.33
CA PRO A 99 -10.95 9.62 -4.43
C PRO A 99 -10.48 8.16 -4.29
N ALA A 100 -9.24 7.95 -3.84
CA ALA A 100 -8.71 6.61 -3.60
C ALA A 100 -9.42 5.91 -2.42
N CYS A 101 -9.76 6.66 -1.35
CA CYS A 101 -10.60 6.13 -0.27
C CYS A 101 -11.98 5.73 -0.78
N ALA A 102 -12.61 6.56 -1.62
CA ALA A 102 -13.92 6.25 -2.20
C ALA A 102 -13.88 4.99 -3.08
N LEU A 103 -12.85 4.85 -3.92
CA LEU A 103 -12.64 3.65 -4.74
C LEU A 103 -12.45 2.41 -3.85
N ARG A 104 -11.62 2.50 -2.80
CA ARG A 104 -11.47 1.41 -1.82
C ARG A 104 -12.81 1.01 -1.21
N ASP A 105 -13.58 1.99 -0.76
CA ASP A 105 -14.82 1.76 -0.04
C ASP A 105 -15.89 1.12 -0.94
N GLN A 106 -15.87 1.37 -2.26
CA GLN A 106 -16.71 0.69 -3.25
C GLN A 106 -16.36 -0.80 -3.41
N HIS A 107 -15.09 -1.18 -3.21
CA HIS A 107 -14.61 -2.54 -3.44
C HIS A 107 -14.31 -3.34 -2.16
N LYS A 108 -14.52 -2.77 -0.97
CA LYS A 108 -14.21 -3.41 0.32
C LYS A 108 -14.94 -4.73 0.58
N ALA A 109 -16.05 -4.97 -0.12
CA ALA A 109 -16.87 -6.18 0.00
C ALA A 109 -16.38 -7.34 -0.88
N ARG A 110 -15.34 -7.12 -1.71
CA ARG A 110 -14.81 -8.16 -2.60
C ARG A 110 -14.16 -9.31 -1.82
N PRO A 111 -14.20 -10.56 -2.30
CA PRO A 111 -13.66 -11.73 -1.62
C PRO A 111 -12.20 -11.57 -1.17
N PHE A 112 -11.34 -11.00 -2.01
CA PHE A 112 -9.92 -10.83 -1.67
C PHE A 112 -9.70 -9.98 -0.40
N PHE A 113 -10.60 -9.05 -0.05
CA PHE A 113 -10.48 -8.26 1.19
C PHE A 113 -10.59 -9.13 2.44
N GLY A 114 -11.44 -10.16 2.40
CA GLY A 114 -11.54 -11.17 3.47
C GLY A 114 -10.29 -12.03 3.49
N TRP A 115 -9.91 -12.55 2.33
CA TRP A 115 -8.71 -13.38 2.17
C TRP A 115 -7.43 -12.71 2.70
N VAL A 116 -7.16 -11.45 2.37
CA VAL A 116 -5.98 -10.73 2.90
C VAL A 116 -6.03 -10.64 4.43
N ARG A 117 -7.20 -10.36 5.01
CA ARG A 117 -7.37 -10.29 6.47
C ARG A 117 -7.12 -11.66 7.11
N ASP A 118 -7.61 -12.73 6.51
CA ASP A 118 -7.42 -14.09 7.00
C ASP A 118 -5.97 -14.54 6.91
N ILE A 119 -5.29 -14.31 5.77
CA ILE A 119 -3.86 -14.60 5.63
C ILE A 119 -3.03 -13.83 6.65
N TYR A 120 -3.31 -12.53 6.86
CA TYR A 120 -2.63 -11.76 7.89
C TYR A 120 -2.90 -12.32 9.29
N LYS A 121 -4.14 -12.67 9.62
CA LYS A 121 -4.50 -13.25 10.92
C LYS A 121 -3.79 -14.58 11.17
N ASP A 122 -3.75 -15.46 10.17
CA ASP A 122 -3.22 -16.81 10.29
C ASP A 122 -1.69 -16.85 10.29
N TYR A 123 -1.04 -16.00 9.48
CA TYR A 123 0.40 -16.09 9.21
C TYR A 123 1.22 -14.93 9.78
N ARG A 124 0.61 -13.80 10.17
CA ARG A 124 1.35 -12.71 10.79
C ARG A 124 1.41 -12.90 12.30
N GLN A 125 2.59 -13.24 12.79
CA GLN A 125 2.82 -13.31 14.22
C GLN A 125 2.67 -11.92 14.88
N PRO A 126 2.08 -11.83 16.08
CA PRO A 126 2.06 -10.58 16.83
C PRO A 126 3.50 -10.15 17.15
N ALA A 127 3.80 -8.85 17.03
CA ALA A 127 5.15 -8.29 17.20
C ALA A 127 5.85 -8.70 18.51
N ARG A 128 5.07 -9.02 19.55
CA ARG A 128 5.55 -9.46 20.87
C ARG A 128 6.09 -10.90 20.89
N ALA A 129 5.68 -11.76 19.94
CA ALA A 129 6.15 -13.14 19.84
C ALA A 129 7.55 -13.22 19.19
N VAL A 130 7.81 -12.38 18.19
CA VAL A 130 9.09 -12.35 17.47
C VAL A 130 10.25 -11.88 18.37
N ALA A 131 10.00 -10.87 19.23
CA ALA A 131 11.01 -10.36 20.17
C ALA A 131 11.43 -11.38 21.25
N ARG A 132 10.59 -12.40 21.52
CA ARG A 132 10.83 -13.41 22.56
C ARG A 132 11.49 -14.68 22.03
N ALA A 133 11.42 -14.91 20.71
CA ALA A 133 12.13 -16.01 20.04
C ALA A 133 13.54 -15.61 19.58
N ALA A 134 13.85 -14.32 19.57
CA ALA A 134 15.17 -13.77 19.22
C ALA A 134 16.03 -13.41 20.45
N ALA A 135 15.58 -13.77 21.66
CA ALA A 135 16.27 -13.60 22.94
C ALA A 135 16.57 -14.97 23.56
#